data_AF-A0AAE5LRD6-F1
#
_entry.id   AF-A0AAE5LRD6-F1
#
_cell.length_a   1.000
_cell.length_b   1.000
_cell.length_c   1.000
_cell.angle_alpha   90.00
_cell.angle_beta   90.00
_cell.angle_gamma   90.00
#
_symmetry.space_group_name_H-M   'P 1'
#
loop_
_entity.id
_entity.type
_entity.pdbx_description
1 polymer ?
#
loop_
_entity_poly.entity_id
_entity_poly.type
_entity_poly.pdbx_seq_one_letter_code
_entity_poly.pdbx_strand_id
1 'polypeptide(L)'
;MYEIFEKLMKEKGVTPYRVHKETGIATSTLSDWKNGKSTPKQDKLQKIADYFNVSLDYLAGNSKGKNTKTNEIELSKKAERDIQKSISQTLDMLENSQDGLMFDGEPLELDDLTKELLRQSLENSMRMAKKIAKEKYTPKKYRK
;
A
#
# COMPACT_ATOMS: atom_id res chain seq x y z
N MET A 1 12.76 18.02 -4.11
CA MET A 1 12.08 17.88 -2.80
C MET A 1 10.97 18.92 -2.61
N TYR A 2 11.28 20.23 -2.48
CA TYR A 2 10.25 21.22 -2.12
C TYR A 2 9.10 21.30 -3.12
N GLU A 3 9.35 21.15 -4.42
CA GLU A 3 8.31 21.10 -5.46
C GLU A 3 7.28 19.98 -5.22
N ILE A 4 7.74 18.81 -4.78
CA ILE A 4 6.88 17.66 -4.47
C ILE A 4 6.09 17.93 -3.19
N PHE A 5 6.72 18.52 -2.18
CA PHE A 5 6.04 18.97 -0.98
C PHE A 5 4.93 20.00 -1.29
N GLU A 6 5.20 20.98 -2.15
CA GLU A 6 4.20 21.96 -2.57
C GLU A 6 3.04 21.33 -3.36
N LYS A 7 3.35 20.37 -4.24
CA LYS A 7 2.33 19.59 -4.95
C LYS A 7 1.41 18.85 -3.98
N LEU A 8 1.99 18.14 -3.00
CA LEU A 8 1.22 17.40 -1.99
C LEU A 8 0.35 18.32 -1.13
N MET A 9 0.86 19.52 -0.80
CA MET A 9 0.07 20.53 -0.09
C MET A 9 -1.15 20.98 -0.91
N LYS A 10 -0.98 21.22 -2.21
CA LYS A 10 -2.07 21.61 -3.13
C LYS A 10 -3.10 20.50 -3.28
N GLU A 11 -2.67 19.26 -3.48
CA GLU A 11 -3.56 18.10 -3.61
C GLU A 11 -4.41 17.86 -2.36
N LYS A 12 -3.83 18.05 -1.17
CA LYS A 12 -4.53 17.87 0.12
C LYS A 12 -5.23 19.13 0.62
N GLY A 13 -5.09 20.28 -0.06
CA GLY A 13 -5.66 21.56 0.39
C GLY A 13 -5.14 22.02 1.76
N VAL A 14 -3.87 21.74 2.07
CA VAL A 14 -3.27 22.06 3.38
C VAL A 14 -2.26 23.21 3.26
N THR A 15 -2.21 24.04 4.30
CA THR A 15 -1.25 25.14 4.37
C THR A 15 0.03 24.71 5.09
N PRO A 16 1.17 25.37 4.87
CA PRO A 16 2.41 25.11 5.62
C PRO A 16 2.22 25.22 7.14
N TYR A 17 1.31 26.08 7.59
CA TYR A 17 0.95 26.22 9.00
C TYR A 17 0.30 24.96 9.57
N ARG A 18 -0.60 24.31 8.82
CA ARG A 18 -1.20 23.03 9.23
C ARG A 18 -0.16 21.93 9.31
N VAL A 19 0.72 21.85 8.30
CA VAL A 19 1.82 20.88 8.29
C VAL A 19 2.72 21.10 9.52
N HIS A 20 3.05 22.35 9.86
CA HIS A 20 3.80 22.67 11.07
C HIS A 20 3.11 22.15 12.34
N LYS A 21 1.80 22.44 12.48
CA LYS A 21 1.02 22.04 13.65
C LYS A 21 0.96 20.52 13.85
N GLU A 22 0.87 19.76 12.76
CA GLU A 22 0.70 18.30 12.81
C GLU A 22 2.05 17.54 12.82
N THR A 23 3.09 18.05 12.15
CA THR A 23 4.41 17.39 12.09
C THR A 23 5.41 17.89 13.15
N GLY A 24 5.14 19.06 13.75
CA GLY A 24 6.06 19.76 14.64
C GLY A 24 7.29 20.38 13.94
N ILE A 25 7.34 20.38 12.60
CA ILE A 25 8.42 20.99 11.84
C ILE A 25 8.17 22.50 11.78
N ALA A 26 9.11 23.30 12.29
CA ALA A 26 8.99 24.76 12.29
C ALA A 26 8.74 25.30 10.87
N THR A 27 7.83 26.28 10.74
CA THR A 27 7.53 26.95 9.47
C THR A 27 8.79 27.59 8.86
N SER A 28 9.68 28.12 9.69
CA SER A 28 10.99 28.64 9.27
C SER A 28 11.84 27.57 8.57
N THR A 29 11.86 26.34 9.08
CA THR A 29 12.56 25.22 8.44
C THR A 29 11.96 24.90 7.07
N LEU A 30 10.63 24.92 6.93
CA LEU A 30 9.97 24.69 5.64
C LEU A 30 10.33 25.80 4.64
N SER A 31 10.36 27.05 5.08
CA SER A 31 10.80 28.19 4.27
C SER A 31 12.28 28.11 3.87
N ASP A 32 13.15 27.66 4.76
CA ASP A 32 14.57 27.47 4.45
C ASP A 32 14.78 26.39 3.39
N TRP A 33 13.99 25.32 3.42
CA TRP A 33 14.02 24.29 2.38
C TRP A 33 13.48 24.78 1.05
N LYS A 34 12.46 25.65 1.05
CA LYS A 34 11.96 26.33 -0.16
C LYS A 34 13.07 27.12 -0.84
N ASN A 35 13.85 27.84 -0.05
CA ASN A 35 14.87 28.76 -0.52
C ASN A 35 16.25 28.10 -0.69
N GLY A 36 16.37 26.79 -0.49
CA GLY A 36 17.64 26.06 -0.58
C GLY A 36 18.67 26.41 0.49
N LYS A 37 18.28 27.11 1.57
CA LYS A 37 19.18 27.53 2.65
C LYS A 37 19.61 26.39 3.58
N SER A 38 18.84 25.30 3.60
CA SER A 38 19.08 24.16 4.48
C SER A 38 18.72 22.86 3.79
N THR A 39 19.48 21.80 4.09
CA THR A 39 19.17 20.44 3.64
C THR A 39 18.28 19.74 4.67
N PRO A 40 17.14 19.17 4.26
CA PRO A 40 16.29 18.40 5.15
C PRO A 40 17.02 17.18 5.70
N LYS A 41 16.97 16.99 7.02
CA LYS A 41 17.44 15.75 7.66
C LYS A 41 16.40 14.64 7.46
N GLN A 42 16.88 13.40 7.41
CA GLN A 42 16.05 12.21 7.21
C GLN A 42 14.87 12.13 8.18
N ASP A 43 15.08 12.42 9.47
CA ASP A 43 14.01 12.39 10.48
C ASP A 43 12.84 13.32 10.14
N LYS A 44 13.15 14.53 9.65
CA LYS A 44 12.11 15.51 9.30
C LYS A 44 11.44 15.16 7.97
N LEU A 45 12.19 14.60 7.02
CA LEU A 45 11.61 14.10 5.77
C LEU A 45 10.64 12.94 6.02
N GLN A 46 11.00 12.03 6.93
CA GLN A 46 10.12 10.91 7.30
C GLN A 46 8.80 11.41 7.88
N LYS A 47 8.83 12.39 8.80
CA LYS A 47 7.61 13.00 9.35
C LYS A 47 6.69 13.60 8.28
N ILE A 48 7.25 14.22 7.24
CA ILE A 48 6.47 14.77 6.13
C ILE A 48 5.91 13.65 5.26
N ALA A 49 6.73 12.64 4.96
CA ALA A 49 6.33 11.47 4.19
C ALA A 49 5.15 10.75 4.89
N ASP A 50 5.24 10.55 6.20
CA ASP A 50 4.20 9.94 7.03
C ASP A 50 2.92 10.79 7.04
N TYR A 51 3.05 12.12 7.19
CA TYR A 51 1.92 13.05 7.19
C TYR A 51 1.15 13.03 5.86
N PHE A 52 1.85 13.01 4.72
CA PHE A 52 1.21 12.94 3.40
C PHE A 52 0.90 11.50 2.95
N ASN A 53 1.29 10.49 3.74
CA ASN A 53 1.21 9.07 3.42
C ASN A 53 1.86 8.73 2.05
N VAL A 54 3.05 9.28 1.82
CA VAL A 54 3.88 9.04 0.62
C VAL A 54 5.22 8.42 1.03
N SER A 55 5.93 7.81 0.09
CA SER A 55 7.28 7.30 0.37
C SER A 55 8.30 8.44 0.48
N LEU A 56 9.35 8.21 1.29
CA LEU A 56 10.48 9.13 1.42
C LEU A 56 11.16 9.38 0.06
N ASP A 57 11.29 8.33 -0.75
CA ASP A 57 11.87 8.38 -2.10
C ASP A 57 11.05 9.28 -3.04
N TYR A 58 9.72 9.21 -2.94
CA TYR A 58 8.82 10.08 -3.69
C TYR A 58 9.01 11.53 -3.28
N LEU A 59 9.02 11.81 -1.98
CA LEU A 59 9.25 13.16 -1.45
C LEU A 59 10.63 13.73 -1.84
N ALA A 60 11.66 12.89 -1.85
CA ALA A 60 13.01 13.27 -2.23
C ALA A 60 13.14 13.60 -3.73
N GLY A 61 12.23 13.11 -4.57
CA GLY A 61 12.27 13.27 -6.03
C GLY A 61 13.12 12.23 -6.74
N ASN A 62 13.43 11.11 -6.07
CA ASN A 62 14.24 10.02 -6.61
C ASN A 62 13.43 9.06 -7.51
N SER A 63 12.21 9.41 -7.90
CA SER A 63 11.35 8.54 -8.69
C SER A 63 11.75 8.47 -10.17
N LYS A 64 12.71 7.59 -10.47
CA LYS A 64 12.55 6.58 -11.53
C LYS A 64 12.61 5.20 -10.86
N GLY A 65 11.55 4.81 -10.16
CA GLY A 65 11.48 3.47 -9.57
C GLY A 65 10.44 3.40 -8.47
N LYS A 66 9.40 2.61 -8.70
CA LYS A 66 8.34 2.33 -7.73
C LYS A 66 8.95 1.66 -6.48
N ASN A 67 9.09 2.41 -5.39
CA ASN A 67 9.13 1.83 -4.05
C ASN A 67 7.78 2.05 -3.38
N THR A 68 6.90 1.07 -3.56
CA THR A 68 5.65 0.87 -2.83
C THR A 68 5.98 0.59 -1.36
N LYS A 69 6.25 1.64 -0.60
CA LYS A 69 6.04 1.62 0.86
C LYS A 69 4.81 2.46 1.17
N THR A 70 3.68 2.01 0.65
CA THR A 70 2.41 2.23 1.35
C THR A 70 2.53 1.51 2.68
N ASN A 71 1.98 2.07 3.75
CA ASN A 71 1.66 1.34 4.99
C ASN A 71 0.59 0.27 4.70
N GLU A 72 0.86 -0.61 3.74
CA GLU A 72 0.27 -1.92 3.63
C GLU A 72 0.92 -2.74 4.72
N ILE A 73 0.09 -3.30 5.58
CA ILE A 73 0.49 -4.39 6.44
C ILE A 73 1.06 -5.47 5.52
N GLU A 74 2.38 -5.48 5.30
CA GLU A 74 3.04 -6.50 4.51
C GLU A 74 2.70 -7.83 5.17
N LEU A 75 2.04 -8.69 4.39
CA LEU A 75 1.83 -10.07 4.77
C LEU A 75 3.22 -10.67 4.94
N SER A 76 3.43 -11.43 6.01
CA SER A 76 4.69 -12.15 6.17
C SER A 76 4.93 -13.00 4.92
N LYS A 77 6.18 -13.16 4.48
CA LYS A 77 6.56 -14.09 3.39
C LYS A 77 5.94 -15.49 3.57
N LYS A 78 5.71 -15.92 4.81
CA LYS A 78 4.99 -17.16 5.12
C LYS A 78 3.51 -17.08 4.72
N ALA A 79 2.82 -16.00 5.10
CA ALA A 79 1.42 -15.79 4.77
C ALA A 79 1.20 -15.67 3.26
N GLU A 80 2.11 -15.03 2.51
CA GLU A 80 2.06 -15.00 1.05
C GLU A 80 2.18 -16.40 0.45
N ARG A 81 3.12 -17.22 0.92
CA ARG A 81 3.25 -18.61 0.47
C ARG A 81 2.01 -19.45 0.80
N ASP A 82 1.43 -19.27 1.98
CA ASP A 82 0.22 -19.98 2.39
C ASP A 82 -0.98 -19.56 1.52
N ILE A 83 -1.08 -18.27 1.16
CA ILE A 83 -2.09 -17.75 0.22
C ILE A 83 -1.90 -18.41 -1.16
N GLN A 84 -0.69 -18.41 -1.70
CA GLN A 84 -0.40 -18.99 -3.01
C GLN A 84 -0.69 -20.50 -3.05
N LYS A 85 -0.33 -21.24 -1.99
CA LYS A 85 -0.68 -22.66 -1.87
C LYS A 85 -2.19 -22.87 -1.83
N SER A 86 -2.90 -22.09 -1.01
CA SER A 86 -4.35 -22.18 -0.90
C SER A 86 -5.03 -21.90 -2.22
N ILE A 87 -4.59 -20.87 -2.95
CA ILE A 87 -5.15 -20.51 -4.26
C ILE A 87 -4.92 -21.62 -5.28
N SER A 88 -3.70 -22.17 -5.36
CA SER A 88 -3.40 -23.29 -6.23
C SER A 88 -4.33 -24.47 -5.94
N GLN A 89 -4.43 -24.86 -4.67
CA GLN A 89 -5.29 -25.96 -4.25
C GLN A 89 -6.76 -25.69 -4.58
N THR A 90 -7.26 -24.46 -4.38
CA THR A 90 -8.63 -24.12 -4.73
C THR A 90 -8.86 -24.18 -6.24
N LEU A 91 -7.94 -23.68 -7.06
CA LEU A 91 -8.09 -23.74 -8.52
C LEU A 91 -8.04 -25.18 -9.02
N ASP A 92 -7.15 -26.01 -8.47
CA ASP A 92 -7.06 -27.44 -8.79
C ASP A 92 -8.35 -28.17 -8.39
N MET A 93 -8.94 -27.84 -7.24
CA MET A 93 -10.23 -28.40 -6.82
C MET A 93 -11.36 -28.00 -7.73
N LEU A 94 -11.39 -26.74 -8.19
CA LEU A 94 -12.42 -26.25 -9.11
C LEU A 94 -12.31 -26.92 -10.48
N GLU A 95 -11.09 -27.07 -10.99
CA GLU A 95 -10.82 -27.71 -12.27
C GLU A 95 -11.18 -29.21 -12.27
N ASN A 96 -10.93 -29.90 -11.15
CA ASN A 96 -11.26 -31.32 -11.01
C ASN A 96 -12.64 -31.58 -10.39
N SER A 97 -13.45 -30.54 -10.15
CA SER A 97 -14.78 -30.70 -9.59
C SER A 97 -15.75 -31.27 -10.62
N GLN A 98 -16.54 -32.27 -10.21
CA GLN A 98 -17.48 -32.95 -11.10
C GLN A 98 -18.69 -32.07 -11.51
N ASP A 99 -19.01 -31.07 -10.69
CA ASP A 99 -20.17 -30.19 -10.89
C ASP A 99 -19.87 -28.92 -11.74
N GLY A 100 -18.61 -28.69 -12.10
CA GLY A 100 -18.19 -27.49 -12.82
C GLY A 100 -18.46 -26.18 -12.05
N LEU A 101 -17.88 -25.07 -12.50
CA LEU A 101 -18.28 -23.75 -11.99
C LEU A 101 -19.43 -23.23 -12.86
N MET A 102 -20.45 -22.62 -12.27
CA MET A 102 -21.53 -21.96 -13.02
C MET A 102 -21.37 -20.44 -12.91
N PHE A 103 -21.52 -19.73 -14.02
CA PHE A 103 -21.55 -18.28 -14.09
C PHE A 103 -22.70 -17.84 -15.00
N ASP A 104 -23.58 -16.99 -14.46
CA ASP A 104 -24.78 -16.54 -15.17
C ASP A 104 -25.72 -17.66 -15.64
N GLY A 105 -25.74 -18.78 -14.92
CA GLY A 105 -26.55 -19.96 -15.26
C GLY A 105 -25.92 -20.86 -16.34
N GLU A 106 -24.74 -20.51 -16.84
CA GLU A 106 -23.99 -21.32 -17.79
C GLU A 106 -22.73 -21.92 -17.13
N PRO A 107 -22.27 -23.11 -17.55
CA PRO A 107 -20.98 -23.63 -17.15
C PRO A 107 -19.88 -22.64 -17.53
N LEU A 108 -19.05 -22.27 -16.55
CA LEU A 108 -17.91 -21.41 -16.76
C LEU A 108 -16.76 -22.23 -17.32
N GLU A 109 -16.29 -21.84 -18.50
CA GLU A 109 -15.09 -22.39 -19.10
C GLU A 109 -13.86 -21.91 -18.33
N LEU A 110 -13.09 -22.86 -17.77
CA LEU A 110 -11.83 -22.56 -17.09
C LEU A 110 -10.69 -22.49 -18.11
N ASP A 111 -10.75 -21.54 -19.03
CA ASP A 111 -9.63 -21.22 -19.92
C ASP A 111 -8.51 -20.46 -19.17
N ASP A 112 -7.33 -20.32 -19.79
CA ASP A 112 -6.16 -19.69 -19.15
C ASP A 112 -6.47 -18.27 -18.65
N LEU A 113 -7.27 -17.51 -19.41
CA LEU A 113 -7.68 -16.16 -19.05
C LEU A 113 -8.60 -16.14 -17.83
N THR A 114 -9.63 -16.99 -17.79
CA THR A 114 -10.56 -17.09 -16.66
C THR A 114 -9.86 -17.60 -15.41
N LYS A 115 -8.95 -18.58 -15.55
CA LYS A 115 -8.11 -19.08 -14.46
C LYS A 115 -7.26 -17.96 -13.87
N GLU A 116 -6.63 -17.13 -14.70
CA GLU A 116 -5.82 -16.01 -14.23
C GLU A 116 -6.67 -14.94 -13.55
N LEU A 117 -7.84 -14.61 -14.10
CA LEU A 117 -8.76 -13.65 -13.48
C LEU A 117 -9.25 -14.13 -12.11
N LEU A 118 -9.66 -15.40 -12.01
CA LEU A 118 -10.05 -16.03 -10.74
C LEU A 118 -8.89 -16.02 -9.76
N ARG A 119 -7.68 -16.36 -10.20
CA ARG A 119 -6.47 -16.31 -9.38
C ARG A 119 -6.26 -14.92 -8.78
N GLN A 120 -6.30 -13.88 -9.60
CA GLN A 120 -6.10 -12.49 -9.15
C GLN A 120 -7.19 -12.04 -8.19
N SER A 121 -8.45 -12.37 -8.47
CA SER A 121 -9.59 -12.05 -7.60
C SER A 121 -9.48 -12.74 -6.23
N LEU A 122 -9.20 -14.05 -6.23
CA LEU A 122 -8.99 -14.84 -5.02
C LEU A 122 -7.76 -14.37 -4.24
N GLU A 123 -6.69 -14.00 -4.93
CA GLU A 123 -5.50 -13.44 -4.29
C GLU A 123 -5.80 -12.14 -3.57
N ASN A 124 -6.46 -11.20 -4.24
CA ASN A 124 -6.82 -9.92 -3.65
C ASN A 124 -7.73 -10.08 -2.43
N SER A 125 -8.76 -10.92 -2.55
CA SER A 125 -9.69 -11.19 -1.44
C SER A 125 -8.99 -11.88 -0.26
N MET A 126 -8.13 -12.87 -0.50
CA MET A 126 -7.34 -13.55 0.54
C MET A 126 -6.36 -12.61 1.25
N ARG A 127 -5.69 -11.73 0.49
CA ARG A 127 -4.81 -10.71 1.05
C ARG A 127 -5.59 -9.76 1.94
N MET A 128 -6.75 -9.27 1.49
CA MET A 128 -7.64 -8.41 2.29
C MET A 128 -8.12 -9.13 3.55
N ALA A 129 -8.58 -10.38 3.44
CA ALA A 129 -9.04 -11.16 4.58
C ALA A 129 -7.94 -11.34 5.64
N LYS A 130 -6.70 -11.65 5.22
CA LYS A 130 -5.55 -11.76 6.13
C LYS A 130 -5.19 -10.43 6.77
N LYS A 131 -5.29 -9.32 6.03
CA LYS A 131 -5.05 -7.97 6.56
C LYS A 131 -6.08 -7.62 7.64
N ILE A 132 -7.37 -7.81 7.36
CA ILE A 132 -8.47 -7.60 8.31
C ILE A 132 -8.29 -8.48 9.55
N ALA A 133 -7.94 -9.75 9.37
CA ALA A 133 -7.69 -10.66 10.49
C ALA A 133 -6.51 -10.18 11.36
N LYS A 134 -5.42 -9.71 10.75
CA LYS A 134 -4.28 -9.15 11.47
C LYS A 134 -4.69 -7.89 12.25
N GLU A 135 -5.52 -7.02 11.68
CA GLU A 135 -6.04 -5.83 12.36
C GLU A 135 -7.02 -6.15 13.49
N LYS A 136 -7.85 -7.19 13.35
CA LYS A 136 -8.87 -7.56 14.34
C LYS A 136 -8.31 -8.35 15.51
N TYR A 137 -7.41 -9.31 15.25
CA TYR A 137 -6.96 -10.29 16.23
C TYR A 137 -5.56 -10.05 16.78
N THR A 138 -4.75 -9.16 16.19
CA THR A 138 -3.45 -8.79 16.78
C THR A 138 -3.66 -7.76 17.88
N PRO A 139 -3.29 -8.06 19.16
CA PRO A 139 -3.36 -7.09 20.25
C PRO A 139 -2.60 -5.80 19.89
N LYS A 140 -3.11 -4.64 20.29
CA LYS A 140 -2.52 -3.32 19.95
C LYS A 140 -1.02 -3.23 20.29
N LYS A 141 -0.57 -3.91 21.35
CA LYS A 141 0.85 -4.00 21.77
C LYS A 141 1.80 -4.67 20.75
N TYR A 142 1.27 -5.40 19.76
CA TYR A 142 2.05 -6.10 18.74
C TYR A 142 1.82 -5.57 17.32
N ARG A 143 1.04 -4.50 17.15
CA ARG A 143 0.92 -3.81 15.87
C ARG A 143 2.15 -2.91 15.73
N LYS A 144 3.11 -3.32 14.89
CA LYS A 144 4.24 -2.50 14.46
C LYS A 144 3.81 -1.57 13.35
#